data_AF-A0A943PF06-F1
#
_entry.id   AF-A0A943PF06-F1
#
_cell.length_a   1.000
_cell.length_b   1.000
_cell.length_c   1.000
_cell.angle_alpha   90.00
_cell.angle_beta   90.00
_cell.angle_gamma   90.00
#
_symmetry.space_group_name_H-M   'P 1'
#
loop_
_entity.id
_entity.type
_entity.pdbx_description
1 polymer ?
#
loop_
_entity_poly.entity_id
_entity_poly.type
_entity_poly.pdbx_seq_one_letter_code
_entity_poly.pdbx_strand_id
1 'polypeptide(L)' 'MKYDTTFINRNFLLKVYGVDSENRRINRLVGVSGLVGLIGVELTEKFITRALNSKKDSVKCCLRRGLQVTLYFK' A
#
# COMPACT_ATOMS: atom_id res chain seq x y z
N MET A 1 12.27 -8.14 3.09
CA MET A 1 11.43 -6.94 3.28
C MET A 1 12.29 -5.84 3.89
N LYS A 2 12.46 -4.69 3.22
CA LYS A 2 13.38 -3.60 3.65
C LYS A 2 12.93 -2.86 4.91
N TYR A 3 11.62 -2.76 5.15
CA TYR A 3 11.04 -2.05 6.29
C TYR A 3 10.29 -3.02 7.19
N ASP A 4 10.46 -2.87 8.50
CA ASP A 4 9.74 -3.68 9.48
C ASP A 4 8.23 -3.44 9.40
N THR A 5 7.44 -4.51 9.53
CA THR A 5 5.97 -4.42 9.51
C THR A 5 5.45 -3.52 10.64
N THR A 6 6.09 -3.57 11.82
CA THR A 6 5.81 -2.70 12.96
C THR A 6 6.08 -1.23 12.62
N PHE A 7 7.19 -0.93 11.93
CA PHE A 7 7.50 0.43 11.48
C PHE A 7 6.41 0.94 10.54
N ILE A 8 6.03 0.15 9.53
CA ILE A 8 4.99 0.56 8.57
C ILE A 8 3.65 0.79 9.28
N ASN A 9 3.23 -0.13 10.15
CA ASN A 9 1.96 -0.01 10.87
C ASN A 9 1.93 1.18 11.84
N ARG A 10 3.06 1.59 12.40
CA ARG A 10 3.15 2.78 13.27
C ARG A 10 3.07 4.09 12.49
N ASN A 11 3.60 4.13 11.27
CA ASN A 11 3.73 5.36 10.49
C ASN A 11 2.62 5.54 9.44
N PHE A 12 1.95 4.47 9.02
CA PHE A 12 1.02 4.52 7.89
C PHE A 12 -0.33 3.84 8.17
N LEU A 13 -1.40 4.42 7.61
CA LEU A 13 -2.65 3.72 7.30
C LEU A 13 -2.63 3.33 5.81
N LEU A 14 -2.83 2.05 5.52
CA LEU A 14 -2.77 1.51 4.17
C LEU A 14 -4.20 1.28 3.66
N LYS A 15 -4.60 1.97 2.59
CA LYS A 15 -5.89 1.77 1.92
C LYS A 15 -5.67 1.16 0.55
N VAL A 16 -6.47 0.15 0.22
CA VAL A 16 -6.52 -0.42 -1.13
C VAL A 16 -7.90 -0.19 -1.72
N TYR A 17 -7.92 0.30 -2.95
CA TYR A 17 -9.10 0.50 -3.77
C TYR A 17 -8.88 -0.15 -5.14
N GLY A 18 -9.89 -0.78 -5.73
CA GLY A 18 -9.81 -1.26 -7.10
C GLY A 18 -10.45 -2.63 -7.29
N VAL A 19 -9.90 -3.39 -8.22
CA VAL A 19 -10.35 -4.74 -8.56
C VAL A 19 -9.18 -5.71 -8.37
N ASP A 20 -9.42 -6.83 -7.69
CA ASP A 20 -8.44 -7.90 -7.52
C ASP A 20 -8.40 -8.82 -8.75
N SER A 21 -7.37 -9.66 -8.85
CA SER A 21 -7.27 -10.78 -9.81
C SER A 21 -8.55 -11.60 -10.01
N GLU A 22 -9.37 -11.78 -8.98
CA GLU A 22 -10.62 -12.54 -8.99
C GLU A 22 -11.84 -11.68 -9.36
N ASN A 23 -11.62 -10.49 -9.94
CA ASN A 23 -12.64 -9.51 -10.32
C ASN A 23 -13.52 -8.98 -9.16
N ARG A 24 -13.07 -9.16 -7.92
CA ARG A 24 -13.77 -8.63 -6.74
C ARG A 24 -13.38 -7.17 -6.52
N ARG A 25 -14.38 -6.32 -6.26
CA ARG A 25 -14.14 -4.93 -5.87
C ARG A 25 -13.58 -4.89 -4.45
N ILE A 26 -12.45 -4.22 -4.28
CA ILE A 26 -11.81 -3.96 -3.00
C ILE A 26 -11.90 -2.46 -2.71
N ASN A 27 -12.38 -2.10 -1.53
CA ASN A 27 -12.30 -0.75 -1.00
C ASN A 27 -12.21 -0.82 0.53
N ARG A 28 -11.01 -1.02 1.06
CA ARG A 28 -10.81 -1.20 2.50
C ARG A 28 -9.42 -0.80 2.95
N LEU A 29 -9.28 -0.57 4.26
CA LEU A 29 -7.99 -0.54 4.91
C LEU A 29 -7.42 -1.96 5.01
N VAL A 30 -6.11 -2.09 4.88
CA VAL A 30 -5.38 -3.35 4.96
C VAL A 30 -4.19 -3.22 5.89
N GLY A 31 -3.77 -4.34 6.49
CA GLY A 31 -2.47 -4.43 7.12
C GLY A 31 -1.35 -4.65 6.11
N VAL A 32 -0.11 -4.62 6.59
CA VAL A 32 1.09 -4.85 5.76
C VAL A 32 1.04 -6.20 5.06
N SER A 33 0.64 -7.27 5.77
CA SER A 33 0.52 -8.61 5.18
C SER A 33 -0.51 -8.66 4.04
N GLY A 34 -1.65 -8.00 4.22
CA GLY A 34 -2.69 -7.89 3.20
C GLY A 34 -2.23 -7.11 1.97
N LEU A 35 -1.46 -6.04 2.17
CA LEU A 35 -0.86 -5.29 1.05
C LEU A 35 0.15 -6.14 0.28
N VAL A 36 1.07 -6.80 0.98
CA VAL A 36 2.08 -7.70 0.38
C VAL A 36 1.42 -8.85 -0.37
N GLY A 37 0.35 -9.45 0.15
CA GLY A 37 -0.40 -10.49 -0.56
C GLY A 37 -1.03 -10.00 -1.86
N LEU A 38 -1.42 -8.73 -1.92
CA LEU A 38 -2.04 -8.15 -3.12
C LEU A 38 -1.03 -7.70 -4.16
N ILE A 39 0.09 -7.08 -3.77
CA ILE A 39 1.04 -6.44 -4.71
C ILE A 39 2.45 -7.03 -4.71
N GLY A 40 2.76 -7.95 -3.80
CA GLY A 40 4.10 -8.49 -3.61
C GLY A 40 5.00 -7.60 -2.75
N VAL A 41 6.10 -8.17 -2.28
CA VAL A 41 7.04 -7.50 -1.37
C VAL A 41 7.76 -6.34 -2.07
N GLU A 42 8.22 -6.54 -3.30
CA GLU A 42 9.01 -5.56 -4.04
C GLU A 42 8.23 -4.25 -4.29
N LEU A 43 6.99 -4.34 -4.79
CA LEU A 43 6.15 -3.17 -5.00
C LEU A 43 5.77 -2.48 -3.69
N THR A 44 5.52 -3.27 -2.63
CA THR A 44 5.23 -2.72 -1.30
C THR A 44 6.40 -1.86 -0.81
N GLU A 45 7.62 -2.36 -0.88
CA GLU A 45 8.81 -1.60 -0.48
C GLU A 45 8.98 -0.33 -1.31
N LYS A 46 8.83 -0.42 -2.64
CA LYS A 46 8.92 0.73 -3.54
C LYS A 46 7.90 1.80 -3.20
N PHE A 47 6.67 1.40 -2.84
CA PHE A 47 5.61 2.32 -2.46
C PHE A 47 5.88 2.99 -1.11
N ILE A 48 6.43 2.25 -0.14
CA ILE A 48 6.82 2.80 1.17
C ILE A 48 7.97 3.79 1.01
N THR A 49 9.01 3.46 0.24
CA THR A 49 10.12 4.39 -0.03
C THR A 49 9.61 5.66 -0.72
N ARG A 50 8.70 5.52 -1.69
CA ARG A 50 8.07 6.68 -2.35
C ARG A 50 7.26 7.53 -1.37
N ALA A 51 6.52 6.89 -0.46
CA ALA A 51 5.75 7.59 0.57
C ALA A 51 6.67 8.43 1.46
N LEU A 52 7.69 7.80 2.05
CA LEU A 52 8.68 8.43 2.92
C LEU A 52 9.38 9.64 2.25
N ASN A 53 9.69 9.53 0.97
CA ASN A 53 10.36 10.61 0.22
C ASN A 53 9.42 11.73 -0.23
N SER A 54 8.09 11.54 -0.15
CA SER A 54 7.13 12.48 -0.75
C SER A 54 6.90 13.75 0.05
N LYS A 55 7.13 13.72 1.37
CA LYS A 55 6.78 14.81 2.32
C LYS A 55 5.31 15.26 2.22
N LYS A 56 4.40 14.36 1.83
CA LYS A 56 2.95 14.61 1.73
C LYS A 56 2.21 13.85 2.82
N ASP A 57 1.02 14.31 3.19
CA ASP A 57 0.14 13.60 4.15
C ASP A 57 -0.34 12.25 3.62
N SER A 58 -0.41 12.11 2.29
CA SER A 58 -0.72 10.83 1.66
C SER A 58 -0.05 10.66 0.29
N VAL A 59 0.21 9.41 -0.06
CA VAL A 59 0.74 9.02 -1.36
C VAL A 59 -0.13 7.95 -1.99
N LYS A 60 -0.63 8.26 -3.18
CA LYS A 60 -1.40 7.36 -4.03
C LYS A 60 -0.49 6.72 -5.08
N CYS A 61 -0.50 5.38 -5.12
CA CYS A 61 0.19 4.55 -6.09
C CYS A 61 -0.81 3.69 -6.86
N CYS A 62 -0.94 3.93 -8.18
CA CYS A 62 -1.85 3.18 -9.05
C CYS A 62 -1.10 2.11 -9.84
N LEU A 63 -1.65 0.90 -9.87
CA LEU A 63 -1.19 -0.21 -10.70
C LEU A 63 -2.08 -0.31 -11.95
N ARG A 64 -1.48 -0.74 -13.08
CA ARG A 64 -2.18 -0.88 -14.37
C ARG A 64 -3.32 -1.90 -14.34
N ARG A 65 -3.29 -2.86 -13.42
CA ARG A 65 -4.34 -3.86 -13.22
C ARG A 65 -5.57 -3.35 -12.44
N GLY A 66 -5.76 -2.03 -12.35
CA GLY A 66 -6.93 -1.44 -11.70
C GLY A 66 -6.87 -1.39 -10.17
N LEU A 67 -5.73 -1.72 -9.55
CA LEU A 67 -5.52 -1.63 -8.10
C LEU A 67 -4.84 -0.30 -7.75
N GLN A 68 -5.34 0.39 -6.74
CA GLN A 68 -4.82 1.63 -6.19
C GLN A 68 -4.50 1.42 -4.73
N VAL A 69 -3.27 1.75 -4.35
CA VAL A 69 -2.80 1.76 -2.97
C VAL A 69 -2.62 3.21 -2.53
N THR A 70 -3.20 3.59 -1.40
CA THR A 70 -3.00 4.91 -0.80
C THR A 70 -2.39 4.72 0.58
N LEU A 71 -1.25 5.34 0.80
CA LEU A 71 -0.56 5.36 2.09
C LEU A 71 -0.81 6.72 2.72
N TYR A 72 -1.48 6.74 3.87
CA TYR A 72 -1.68 7.95 4.66
C TYR A 72 -0.68 7.94 5.81
N PHE A 73 0.04 9.03 6.01
CA PHE A 73 0.87 9.20 7.19
C PHE A 73 -0.03 9.33 8.42
N LYS A 74 0.42 8.75 9.54
CA LYS A 74 -0.22 8.87 10.85
C LYS A 74 0.34 10.06 11.62
#